data_AF-A0AAV8H2P6-F1
#
_entry.id   AF-A0AAV8H2P6-F1
#
_cell.length_a   1.000
_cell.length_b   1.000
_cell.length_c   1.000
_cell.angle_alpha   90.00
_cell.angle_beta   90.00
_cell.angle_gamma   90.00
#
_symmetry.space_group_name_H-M   'P 1'
#
loop_
_entity.id
_entity.type
_entity.pdbx_description
1 polymer ?
#
loop_
_entity_poly.entity_id
_entity_poly.type
_entity_poly.pdbx_seq_one_letter_code
_entity_poly.pdbx_strand_id
1 'polypeptide(L)'
;MGKQKTNIEFIAKDSRRRATFKQRKENIFKKASELSTLCDVRTCVIIDNPYEQRYGYEVLPSEQEAIELLHGFNGMPSKRRSAKTTNPEEMMQQQTRKAQEQLIKLELENRELELEILMHEYMAGARAMNEISPEEAEGILWVAEKQLRVVQARIDMLSSKADNAENSTAQPFVQEAPAIAVHCKKENVEKIQGARVEN
;
A
#
# COMPACT_ATOMS: atom_id res chain seq x y z
N MET A 1 22.49 -16.42 10.09
CA MET A 1 21.08 -16.10 10.43
C MET A 1 20.78 -14.69 9.94
N GLY A 2 20.04 -14.54 8.83
CA GLY A 2 19.73 -13.23 8.25
C GLY A 2 18.64 -12.50 9.04
N LYS A 3 18.72 -11.17 9.13
CA LYS A 3 17.67 -10.36 9.76
C LYS A 3 16.42 -10.42 8.87
N GLN A 4 15.29 -10.83 9.44
CA GLN A 4 14.00 -10.78 8.75
C GLN A 4 13.62 -9.32 8.48
N LYS A 5 13.18 -9.04 7.25
CA LYS A 5 12.67 -7.71 6.88
C LYS A 5 11.44 -7.40 7.73
N THR A 6 11.45 -6.27 8.44
CA THR A 6 10.31 -5.79 9.24
C THR A 6 9.56 -4.70 8.49
N ASN A 7 8.22 -4.73 8.54
CA ASN A 7 7.39 -3.62 8.06
C ASN A 7 7.65 -2.34 8.88
N ILE A 8 7.55 -1.18 8.22
CA ILE A 8 7.66 0.14 8.85
C ILE A 8 6.25 0.55 9.29
N GLU A 9 5.81 0.00 10.41
CA GLU A 9 4.50 0.25 11.02
C GLU A 9 4.61 0.30 12.55
N PHE A 10 3.55 0.74 13.22
CA PHE A 10 3.53 0.79 14.67
C PHE A 10 3.62 -0.61 15.28
N ILE A 11 4.62 -0.84 16.15
CA ILE A 11 4.80 -2.14 16.82
C ILE A 11 3.81 -2.23 17.98
N ALA A 12 2.73 -2.99 17.83
CA ALA A 12 1.69 -3.13 18.84
C ALA A 12 2.20 -3.73 20.18
N LYS A 13 3.06 -4.76 20.11
CA LYS A 13 3.60 -5.43 21.31
C LYS A 13 4.63 -4.54 22.02
N ASP A 14 4.27 -4.04 23.20
CA ASP A 14 5.05 -3.04 23.96
C ASP A 14 6.50 -3.47 24.25
N SER A 15 6.71 -4.70 24.72
CA SER A 15 8.07 -5.21 25.00
C SER A 15 8.97 -5.23 23.76
N ARG A 16 8.43 -5.66 22.61
CA ARG A 16 9.14 -5.62 21.32
C ARG A 16 9.39 -4.19 20.88
N ARG A 17 8.40 -3.30 21.06
CA ARG A 17 8.50 -1.88 20.70
C ARG A 17 9.61 -1.19 21.49
N ARG A 18 9.68 -1.38 22.81
CA ARG A 18 10.73 -0.83 23.70
C ARG A 18 12.13 -1.33 23.31
N ALA A 19 12.30 -2.64 23.13
CA ALA A 19 13.58 -3.21 22.72
C ALA A 19 14.03 -2.67 21.35
N THR A 20 13.11 -2.59 20.39
CA THR A 20 13.38 -2.05 19.06
C THR A 20 13.72 -0.55 19.11
N PHE A 21 13.01 0.23 19.92
CA PHE A 21 13.28 1.65 20.12
C PHE A 21 14.70 1.86 20.64
N LYS A 22 15.09 1.17 21.72
CA LYS A 22 16.44 1.26 22.30
C LYS A 22 17.52 0.97 21.25
N GLN A 23 17.38 -0.14 20.53
CA GLN A 23 18.34 -0.53 19.50
C GLN A 23 18.38 0.44 18.32
N ARG A 24 17.23 0.90 17.82
CA ARG A 24 17.18 1.82 16.67
C ARG A 24 17.70 3.22 17.05
N LYS A 25 17.39 3.70 18.25
CA LYS A 25 17.90 4.97 18.79
C LYS A 25 19.42 4.98 18.85
N GLU A 26 20.02 3.96 19.47
CA GLU A 26 21.48 3.83 19.55
C GLU A 26 22.12 3.77 18.16
N ASN A 27 21.50 3.05 17.22
CA ASN A 27 21.97 3.00 15.84
C ASN A 27 21.86 4.35 15.12
N ILE A 28 20.77 5.10 15.32
CA ILE A 28 20.60 6.44 14.73
C ILE A 28 21.66 7.39 15.27
N PHE A 29 21.90 7.41 16.59
CA PHE A 29 22.95 8.23 17.19
C PHE A 29 24.32 7.88 16.63
N LYS A 30 24.65 6.58 16.56
CA LYS A 30 25.90 6.13 15.96
C LYS A 30 26.05 6.60 14.50
N LYS A 31 25.00 6.46 13.69
CA LYS A 31 25.02 6.88 12.29
C LYS A 31 25.10 8.39 12.11
N ALA A 32 24.47 9.17 12.98
CA ALA A 32 24.59 10.61 12.99
C ALA A 32 26.02 11.06 13.35
N SER A 33 26.65 10.43 14.35
CA SER A 33 28.06 10.70 14.69
C SER A 33 29.00 10.32 13.55
N GLU A 34 28.83 9.15 12.93
CA GLU A 34 29.60 8.73 11.75
C GLU A 34 29.45 9.71 10.58
N LEU A 35 28.22 10.16 10.29
CA LEU A 35 27.96 11.15 9.25
C LEU A 35 28.68 12.47 9.54
N SER A 36 28.59 12.94 10.79
CA SER A 36 29.26 14.16 11.24
C SER A 36 30.76 14.09 11.01
N THR A 37 31.39 12.98 11.42
CA THR A 37 32.85 12.79 11.29
C THR A 37 33.30 12.56 9.85
N LEU A 38 32.60 11.71 9.08
CA LEU A 38 33.06 11.33 7.74
C LEU A 38 32.88 12.43 6.71
N CYS A 39 31.84 13.25 6.87
CA CYS A 39 31.52 14.31 5.92
C CYS A 39 31.90 15.70 6.42
N ASP A 40 32.42 15.82 7.64
CA ASP A 40 32.71 17.11 8.31
C ASP A 40 31.50 18.05 8.30
N VAL A 41 30.34 17.50 8.67
CA VAL A 41 29.06 18.22 8.71
C VAL A 41 28.49 18.25 10.11
N ARG A 42 28.14 19.44 10.61
CA ARG A 42 27.47 19.54 11.90
C ARG A 42 26.10 18.86 11.85
N THR A 43 25.89 17.88 12.71
CA THR A 43 24.69 17.03 12.76
C THR A 43 24.12 17.02 14.17
N CYS A 44 22.81 17.18 14.29
CA CYS A 44 22.08 17.00 15.55
C CYS A 44 20.89 16.06 15.36
N VAL A 45 20.57 15.30 16.40
CA VAL A 45 19.39 14.42 16.44
C VAL A 45 18.65 14.65 17.76
N ILE A 46 17.34 14.84 17.67
CA ILE A 46 16.45 15.01 18.82
C ILE A 46 15.37 13.93 18.72
N ILE A 47 15.23 13.11 19.76
CA ILE A 47 14.27 11.99 19.79
C ILE A 47 13.43 12.10 21.07
N ASP A 48 12.11 12.15 20.93
CA ASP A 48 11.18 11.96 22.05
C ASP A 48 11.31 10.52 22.58
N ASN A 49 11.57 10.40 23.88
CA ASN A 49 11.72 9.13 24.56
C ASN A 49 10.56 8.94 25.57
N PRO A 50 9.48 8.26 25.14
CA PRO A 50 8.31 8.02 26.00
C PRO A 50 8.57 7.01 27.12
N TYR A 51 9.79 6.46 27.23
CA TYR A 51 10.16 5.45 28.20
C TYR A 51 11.09 5.98 29.31
N GLU A 52 11.59 7.21 29.18
CA GLU A 52 12.49 7.85 30.13
C GLU A 52 11.75 8.93 30.93
N GLN A 53 11.70 8.78 32.25
CA GLN A 53 10.89 9.64 33.11
C GLN A 53 11.51 11.02 33.40
N ARG A 54 12.82 11.18 33.18
CA ARG A 54 13.56 12.35 33.71
C ARG A 54 13.52 13.57 32.79
N TYR A 55 13.65 13.36 31.48
CA TYR A 55 13.70 14.45 30.50
C TYR A 55 12.77 14.24 29.30
N GLY A 56 12.15 13.06 29.13
CA GLY A 56 11.20 12.79 28.05
C GLY A 56 11.78 12.85 26.63
N TYR A 57 13.04 13.22 26.45
CA TYR A 57 13.72 13.25 25.16
C TYR A 57 15.21 12.99 25.31
N GLU A 58 15.86 12.64 24.21
CA GLU A 58 17.30 12.45 24.12
C GLU A 58 17.88 13.23 22.94
N VAL A 59 19.06 13.80 23.14
CA VAL A 59 19.73 14.66 22.16
C VAL A 59 21.14 14.18 21.91
N LEU A 60 21.56 14.24 20.64
CA LEU A 60 22.93 14.10 20.20
C LEU A 60 23.32 15.34 19.38
N PRO A 61 24.54 15.91 19.55
CA PRO A 61 25.60 15.50 20.47
C PRO A 61 25.38 15.97 21.91
N SER A 62 25.14 17.27 22.10
CA SER A 62 24.78 17.88 23.38
C SER A 62 23.57 18.80 23.17
N GLU A 63 22.84 19.08 24.25
CA GLU A 63 21.66 19.96 24.18
C GLU A 63 22.05 21.37 23.69
N GLN A 64 23.17 21.90 24.20
CA GLN A 64 23.68 23.21 23.81
C GLN A 64 24.03 23.28 22.32
N GLU A 65 24.79 22.31 21.81
CA GLU A 65 25.15 22.27 20.38
C GLU A 65 23.92 22.09 19.49
N ALA A 66 22.94 21.29 19.92
CA ALA A 66 21.70 21.12 19.19
C ALA A 66 20.90 22.44 19.13
N ILE A 67 20.83 23.19 20.24
CA ILE A 67 20.21 24.52 20.29
C ILE A 67 20.91 25.47 19.30
N GLU A 68 22.25 25.54 19.33
CA GLU A 68 23.02 26.39 18.42
C GLU A 68 22.78 26.03 16.94
N LEU A 69 22.72 24.73 16.62
CA LEU A 69 22.43 24.24 15.28
C LEU A 69 21.01 24.59 14.83
N LEU A 70 20.02 24.43 15.71
CA LEU A 70 18.63 24.81 15.44
C LEU A 70 18.49 26.31 15.20
N HIS A 71 19.14 27.15 16.02
CA HIS A 71 19.17 28.59 15.80
C HIS A 71 19.79 28.95 14.45
N GLY A 72 20.93 28.35 14.12
CA GLY A 72 21.58 28.54 12.82
C GLY A 72 20.67 28.12 11.66
N PHE A 73 20.01 26.97 11.77
CA PHE A 73 19.07 26.46 10.77
C PHE A 73 17.84 27.37 10.59
N ASN A 74 17.26 27.85 11.71
CA ASN A 74 16.12 28.75 11.72
C ASN A 74 16.47 30.17 11.24
N GLY A 75 17.75 30.56 11.27
CA GLY A 75 18.24 31.80 10.67
C GLY A 75 18.42 31.73 9.15
N MET A 76 18.42 30.55 8.52
CA MET A 76 18.63 30.41 7.07
C MET A 76 17.38 30.77 6.25
N PRO A 77 17.51 31.26 5.01
CA PRO A 77 16.36 31.53 4.13
C PRO A 77 15.49 30.29 3.86
N SER A 78 14.16 30.48 3.83
CA SER A 78 13.16 29.39 3.68
C SER A 78 13.47 28.44 2.51
N LYS A 79 13.85 28.95 1.34
CA LYS A 79 14.20 28.14 0.15
C LYS A 79 15.33 27.13 0.41
N ARG A 80 16.31 27.48 1.26
CA ARG A 80 17.41 26.57 1.64
C ARG A 80 16.98 25.58 2.72
N ARG A 81 16.04 25.99 3.58
CA ARG A 81 15.50 25.19 4.68
C ARG A 81 14.55 24.10 4.17
N SER A 82 13.62 24.45 3.27
CA SER A 82 12.56 23.56 2.78
C SER A 82 13.00 22.59 1.68
N ALA A 83 14.15 22.82 1.02
CA ALA A 83 14.59 22.03 -0.12
C ALA A 83 14.80 20.53 0.17
N LYS A 84 15.00 20.14 1.45
CA LYS A 84 15.24 18.75 1.86
C LYS A 84 14.57 18.34 3.18
N THR A 85 13.71 19.20 3.76
CA THR A 85 12.93 18.81 4.95
C THR A 85 11.75 17.98 4.54
N THR A 86 11.65 16.76 5.05
CA THR A 86 10.39 16.02 5.02
C THR A 86 9.50 16.60 6.11
N ASN A 87 8.44 17.30 5.73
CA ASN A 87 7.47 17.80 6.69
C ASN A 87 6.75 16.59 7.32
N PRO A 88 6.84 16.38 8.65
CA PRO A 88 6.15 15.29 9.32
C PRO A 88 4.65 15.27 9.05
N GLU A 89 4.04 16.45 8.90
CA GLU A 89 2.63 16.58 8.53
C GLU A 89 2.36 16.01 7.13
N GLU A 90 3.17 16.36 6.13
CA GLU A 90 3.05 15.81 4.77
C GLU A 90 3.23 14.29 4.74
N MET A 91 4.16 13.77 5.56
CA MET A 91 4.37 12.33 5.70
C MET A 91 3.14 11.64 6.31
N MET A 92 2.56 12.20 7.37
CA MET A 92 1.34 11.65 7.97
C MET A 92 0.17 11.72 6.99
N GLN A 93 -0.03 12.84 6.30
CA GLN A 93 -1.04 12.98 5.27
C GLN A 93 -0.85 11.95 4.15
N GLN A 94 0.39 11.69 3.73
CA GLN A 94 0.69 10.66 2.73
C GLN A 94 0.32 9.26 3.23
N GLN A 95 0.57 8.94 4.49
CA GLN A 95 0.16 7.66 5.08
C GLN A 95 -1.36 7.53 5.15
N THR A 96 -2.06 8.58 5.56
CA THR A 96 -3.53 8.62 5.57
C THR A 96 -4.10 8.39 4.18
N ARG A 97 -3.58 9.06 3.15
CA ARG A 97 -4.00 8.84 1.75
C ARG A 97 -3.81 7.39 1.32
N LYS A 98 -2.66 6.78 1.63
CA LYS A 98 -2.40 5.37 1.30
C LYS A 98 -3.37 4.42 2.02
N ALA A 99 -3.69 4.68 3.28
CA ALA A 99 -4.65 3.89 4.03
C ALA A 99 -6.07 4.03 3.43
N GLN A 100 -6.47 5.24 3.04
CA GLN A 100 -7.75 5.50 2.37
C GLN A 100 -7.83 4.80 1.01
N GLU A 101 -6.77 4.86 0.19
CA GLU A 101 -6.69 4.14 -1.07
C GLU A 101 -6.84 2.63 -0.89
N GLN A 102 -6.21 2.06 0.14
CA GLN A 102 -6.33 0.64 0.48
C GLN A 102 -7.74 0.29 0.93
N LEU A 103 -8.38 1.15 1.72
CA LEU A 103 -9.75 0.96 2.19
C LEU A 103 -10.72 0.93 1.00
N ILE A 104 -10.67 1.94 0.12
CA ILE A 104 -11.51 1.99 -1.09
C ILE A 104 -11.28 0.75 -1.96
N LYS A 105 -10.02 0.32 -2.11
CA LYS A 105 -9.70 -0.89 -2.86
C LYS A 105 -10.37 -2.13 -2.27
N LEU A 106 -10.30 -2.30 -0.94
CA LEU A 106 -10.92 -3.44 -0.25
C LEU A 106 -12.44 -3.38 -0.31
N GLU A 107 -13.05 -2.19 -0.21
CA GLU A 107 -14.50 -2.03 -0.36
C GLU A 107 -14.97 -2.43 -1.76
N LEU A 108 -14.23 -2.04 -2.80
CA LEU A 108 -14.52 -2.43 -4.18
C LEU A 108 -14.36 -3.94 -4.40
N GLU A 109 -13.28 -4.55 -3.87
CA GLU A 109 -13.06 -6.00 -3.94
C GLU A 109 -14.16 -6.77 -3.20
N ASN A 110 -14.57 -6.32 -2.02
CA ASN A 110 -15.67 -6.92 -1.28
C ASN A 110 -16.99 -6.80 -2.04
N ARG A 111 -17.29 -5.61 -2.61
CA ARG A 111 -18.52 -5.40 -3.36
C ARG A 111 -18.57 -6.28 -4.62
N GLU A 112 -17.45 -6.46 -5.30
CA GLU A 112 -17.36 -7.39 -6.43
C GLU A 112 -17.66 -8.84 -5.98
N LEU A 113 -17.10 -9.29 -4.86
CA LEU A 113 -17.35 -10.63 -4.33
C LEU A 113 -18.81 -10.82 -3.91
N GLU A 114 -19.44 -9.83 -3.29
CA GLU A 114 -20.87 -9.87 -2.96
C GLU A 114 -21.74 -10.07 -4.21
N LEU A 115 -21.45 -9.32 -5.28
CA LEU A 115 -22.17 -9.42 -6.54
C LEU A 115 -21.93 -10.77 -7.23
N GLU A 116 -20.72 -11.32 -7.15
CA GLU A 116 -20.41 -12.66 -7.66
C GLU A 116 -21.16 -13.75 -6.90
N ILE A 117 -21.26 -13.65 -5.57
CA ILE A 117 -22.06 -14.57 -4.75
C ILE A 117 -23.54 -14.46 -5.14
N LEU A 118 -24.08 -13.24 -5.23
CA LEU A 118 -25.47 -13.01 -5.63
C LEU A 118 -25.77 -13.61 -7.00
N MET A 119 -24.91 -13.38 -7.99
CA MET A 119 -25.06 -13.97 -9.33
C MET A 119 -25.17 -15.49 -9.25
N HIS A 120 -24.33 -16.16 -8.46
CA HIS A 120 -24.39 -17.61 -8.29
C HIS A 120 -25.67 -18.07 -7.58
N GLU A 121 -26.15 -17.35 -6.58
CA GLU A 121 -27.41 -17.67 -5.88
C GLU A 121 -28.63 -17.61 -6.81
N TYR A 122 -28.72 -16.57 -7.65
CA TYR A 122 -29.77 -16.43 -8.66
C TYR A 122 -29.68 -17.55 -9.71
N MET A 123 -28.48 -17.86 -10.21
CA MET A 123 -28.26 -18.94 -11.18
C MET A 123 -28.60 -20.32 -10.63
N ALA A 124 -28.37 -20.55 -9.33
CA ALA A 124 -28.73 -21.79 -8.64
C ALA A 124 -30.23 -21.86 -8.28
N GLY A 125 -31.00 -20.80 -8.49
CA GLY A 125 -32.40 -20.70 -8.09
C GLY A 125 -32.62 -20.61 -6.58
N ALA A 126 -31.57 -20.30 -5.81
CA ALA A 126 -31.65 -20.11 -4.35
C ALA A 126 -32.34 -18.80 -3.98
N ARG A 127 -32.34 -17.83 -4.91
CA ARG A 127 -33.11 -16.58 -4.85
C ARG A 127 -34.08 -16.48 -6.01
N ALA A 128 -35.24 -15.88 -5.75
CA ALA A 128 -36.24 -15.68 -6.77
C ALA A 128 -35.93 -14.43 -7.62
N MET A 129 -35.96 -14.56 -8.94
CA MET A 129 -35.57 -13.49 -9.88
C MET A 129 -36.44 -12.22 -9.79
N ASN A 130 -37.63 -12.31 -9.17
CA ASN A 130 -38.51 -11.17 -8.91
C ASN A 130 -38.06 -10.31 -7.73
N GLU A 131 -37.04 -10.73 -6.98
CA GLU A 131 -36.50 -10.01 -5.80
C GLU A 131 -35.26 -9.17 -6.12
N ILE A 132 -34.77 -9.19 -7.36
CA ILE A 132 -33.54 -8.49 -7.74
C ILE A 132 -33.74 -6.97 -7.75
N SER A 133 -32.89 -6.26 -7.01
CA SER A 133 -32.87 -4.79 -7.05
C SER A 133 -32.24 -4.30 -8.37
N PRO A 134 -32.59 -3.10 -8.87
CA PRO A 134 -31.95 -2.55 -10.06
C PRO A 134 -30.44 -2.36 -9.88
N GLU A 135 -29.98 -2.00 -8.68
CA GLU A 135 -28.55 -1.87 -8.35
C GLU A 135 -27.83 -3.23 -8.31
N GLU A 136 -28.50 -4.28 -7.82
CA GLU A 136 -27.99 -5.66 -7.88
C GLU A 136 -27.91 -6.15 -9.32
N ALA A 137 -28.92 -5.88 -10.14
CA ALA A 137 -28.95 -6.26 -11.55
C ALA A 137 -27.81 -5.60 -12.35
N GLU A 138 -27.58 -4.30 -12.15
CA GLU A 138 -26.47 -3.58 -12.80
C GLU A 138 -25.10 -4.15 -12.36
N GLY A 139 -24.93 -4.40 -11.05
CA GLY A 139 -23.70 -4.98 -10.52
C GLY A 139 -23.44 -6.39 -11.01
N ILE A 140 -24.47 -7.25 -11.04
CA ILE A 140 -24.38 -8.62 -11.55
C ILE A 140 -24.05 -8.62 -13.05
N LEU A 141 -24.68 -7.74 -13.83
CA LEU A 141 -24.36 -7.58 -15.25
C LEU A 141 -22.88 -7.25 -15.43
N TRP A 142 -22.35 -6.30 -14.66
CA TRP A 142 -20.93 -5.93 -14.73
C TRP A 142 -19.99 -7.11 -14.41
N VAL A 143 -20.28 -7.90 -13.36
CA VAL A 143 -19.50 -9.10 -13.01
C VAL A 143 -19.60 -10.14 -14.13
N ALA A 144 -20.79 -10.39 -14.66
CA ALA A 144 -21.01 -11.35 -15.75
C ALA A 144 -20.24 -10.96 -17.02
N GLU A 145 -20.28 -9.68 -17.43
CA GLU A 145 -19.51 -9.17 -18.56
C GLU A 145 -17.99 -9.27 -18.33
N LYS A 146 -17.52 -9.06 -17.10
CA LYS A 146 -16.11 -9.26 -16.73
C LYS A 146 -15.71 -10.73 -16.89
N GLN A 147 -16.51 -11.66 -16.38
CA GLN A 147 -16.24 -13.10 -16.50
C GLN A 147 -16.31 -13.58 -17.96
N LEU A 148 -17.28 -13.11 -18.74
CA LEU A 148 -17.39 -13.41 -20.17
C LEU A 148 -16.14 -12.97 -20.94
N ARG A 149 -15.58 -11.79 -20.63
CA ARG A 149 -14.31 -11.35 -21.24
C ARG A 149 -13.14 -12.26 -20.89
N VAL A 150 -13.06 -12.74 -19.65
CA VAL A 150 -12.01 -13.69 -19.23
C VAL A 150 -12.15 -15.02 -19.97
N VAL A 151 -13.37 -15.55 -20.08
CA VAL A 151 -13.65 -16.78 -20.82
C VAL A 151 -13.33 -16.61 -22.30
N GLN A 152 -13.75 -15.50 -22.92
CA GLN A 152 -13.47 -15.22 -24.33
C GLN A 152 -11.96 -15.15 -24.61
N ALA A 153 -11.21 -14.41 -23.78
CA ALA A 153 -9.75 -14.34 -23.92
C ALA A 153 -9.09 -15.72 -23.79
N ARG A 154 -9.63 -16.61 -22.95
CA ARG A 154 -9.15 -17.98 -22.82
C ARG A 154 -9.50 -18.84 -24.03
N ILE A 155 -10.68 -18.67 -24.62
CA ILE A 155 -11.06 -19.33 -25.88
C ILE A 155 -10.09 -18.93 -26.98
N ASP A 156 -9.83 -17.62 -27.16
CA ASP A 156 -8.93 -17.09 -28.19
C ASP A 156 -7.48 -17.59 -28.02
N MET A 157 -7.01 -17.71 -26.78
CA MET A 157 -5.69 -18.30 -26.49
C MET A 157 -5.60 -19.80 -26.81
N LEU A 158 -6.71 -20.53 -26.75
CA LEU A 158 -6.74 -21.96 -27.04
C LEU A 158 -6.95 -22.23 -28.54
N SER A 159 -7.79 -21.44 -29.22
CA SER A 159 -7.97 -21.54 -30.68
C SER A 159 -6.68 -21.20 -31.43
N SER A 160 -6.01 -20.12 -31.06
CA SER A 160 -4.70 -19.77 -31.65
C SER A 160 -3.62 -20.83 -31.40
N LYS A 161 -3.66 -21.58 -30.29
CA LYS A 161 -2.76 -22.72 -30.06
C LYS A 161 -3.12 -23.93 -30.93
N ALA A 162 -4.40 -24.16 -31.21
CA ALA A 162 -4.84 -25.21 -32.12
C ALA A 162 -4.40 -24.90 -33.56
N ASP A 163 -4.55 -23.65 -34.01
CA ASP A 163 -4.11 -23.20 -35.34
C ASP A 163 -2.59 -23.32 -35.53
N ASN A 164 -1.81 -23.13 -34.45
CA ASN A 164 -0.36 -23.32 -34.46
C ASN A 164 0.07 -24.79 -34.33
N ALA A 165 -0.78 -25.68 -33.78
CA ALA A 165 -0.50 -27.12 -33.67
C ALA A 165 -0.75 -27.86 -34.99
N GLU A 166 -1.67 -27.38 -35.83
CA GLU A 166 -1.89 -27.93 -37.18
C GLU A 166 -0.77 -27.57 -38.18
N ASN A 167 0.08 -26.59 -37.85
CA ASN A 167 1.23 -26.17 -38.67
C ASN A 167 2.59 -26.69 -38.18
N SER A 168 2.63 -27.66 -37.26
CA SER A 168 3.87 -28.36 -36.89
C SER A 168 3.62 -29.82 -36.53
N THR A 169 3.95 -30.70 -37.46
CA THR A 169 4.16 -32.12 -37.19
C THR A 169 5.34 -32.28 -36.23
N ALA A 170 5.06 -32.58 -34.95
CA ALA A 170 5.70 -33.64 -34.12
C ALA A 170 5.72 -33.34 -32.60
N GLN A 171 4.92 -34.13 -31.88
CA GLN A 171 5.07 -34.72 -30.53
C GLN A 171 5.17 -33.85 -29.24
N PRO A 172 4.68 -34.40 -28.10
CA PRO A 172 4.21 -33.61 -26.95
C PRO A 172 5.30 -33.41 -25.89
N PHE A 173 5.47 -32.16 -25.44
CA PHE A 173 6.16 -31.85 -24.20
C PHE A 173 5.18 -31.21 -23.21
N VAL A 174 4.96 -31.89 -22.09
CA VAL A 174 4.13 -31.42 -20.99
C VAL A 174 4.86 -30.29 -20.27
N GLN A 175 4.31 -29.08 -20.30
CA GLN A 175 4.66 -28.04 -19.34
C GLN A 175 3.40 -27.33 -18.85
N GLU A 176 3.26 -27.29 -17.52
CA GLU A 176 2.21 -26.60 -16.79
C GLU A 176 2.17 -25.10 -17.14
N ALA A 177 0.95 -24.58 -17.31
CA ALA A 177 0.72 -23.19 -17.68
C ALA A 177 0.97 -22.23 -16.50
N PRO A 178 1.63 -21.09 -16.72
CA PRO A 178 1.85 -20.10 -15.67
C PRO A 178 0.56 -19.32 -15.38
N ALA A 179 0.35 -19.00 -14.10
CA ALA A 179 -0.75 -18.17 -13.63
C ALA A 179 -0.66 -16.75 -14.23
N ILE A 180 -1.70 -16.33 -14.95
CA ILE A 180 -1.79 -14.98 -15.51
C ILE A 180 -2.43 -14.07 -14.46
N ALA A 181 -1.64 -13.16 -13.89
CA ALA A 181 -2.13 -12.08 -13.04
C ALA A 181 -2.88 -11.06 -13.91
N VAL A 182 -4.18 -10.90 -13.67
CA VAL A 182 -4.99 -9.86 -14.32
C VAL A 182 -4.73 -8.53 -13.61
N HIS A 183 -3.98 -7.67 -14.27
CA HIS A 183 -3.79 -6.28 -13.85
C HIS A 183 -5.05 -5.49 -14.24
N CYS A 184 -5.88 -5.14 -13.25
CA CYS A 184 -7.06 -4.29 -13.47
C CYS A 184 -6.61 -2.85 -13.78
N LYS A 185 -6.82 -2.41 -15.03
CA LYS A 185 -6.59 -1.01 -15.42
C LYS A 185 -7.64 -0.11 -14.77
N LYS A 186 -7.16 0.95 -14.14
CA LYS A 186 -7.92 2.07 -13.58
C LYS A 186 -8.57 2.87 -14.72
N GLU A 187 -9.73 2.47 -15.20
CA GLU A 187 -10.51 3.30 -16.14
C GLU A 187 -12.00 3.01 -16.01
N ASN A 188 -12.60 3.55 -14.94
CA ASN A 188 -14.00 4.05 -14.85
C ASN A 188 -14.45 4.26 -13.40
N VAL A 189 -13.73 5.08 -12.64
CA VAL A 189 -14.12 5.42 -11.26
C VAL A 189 -15.21 6.51 -11.22
N GLU A 190 -15.47 7.23 -12.32
CA GLU A 190 -16.37 8.40 -12.28
C GLU A 190 -17.86 8.12 -12.58
N LYS A 191 -18.27 6.89 -12.88
CA LYS A 191 -19.70 6.61 -13.18
C LYS A 191 -20.54 6.10 -12.00
N ILE A 192 -19.93 5.71 -10.88
CA ILE A 192 -20.65 5.09 -9.74
C ILE A 192 -20.96 6.11 -8.63
N GLN A 193 -20.37 7.31 -8.65
CA GLN A 193 -20.58 8.32 -7.59
C GLN A 193 -21.89 9.13 -7.71
N GLY A 194 -22.73 8.89 -8.72
CA GLY A 194 -23.87 9.75 -9.06
C GLY A 194 -25.18 9.54 -8.29
N ALA A 195 -25.30 8.55 -7.41
CA ALA A 195 -26.62 8.13 -6.89
C ALA A 195 -26.76 8.12 -5.36
N ARG A 196 -25.96 8.88 -4.60
CA ARG A 196 -26.09 8.91 -3.12
C ARG A 196 -25.95 10.27 -2.46
N VAL A 197 -26.37 11.33 -3.14
CA VAL A 197 -26.65 12.62 -2.48
C VAL A 197 -28.07 13.02 -2.88
N GLU A 198 -29.05 12.50 -2.14
CA GLU A 198 -30.34 13.12 -1.82
C GLU A 198 -31.22 12.10 -1.08
N ASN A 199 -31.08 12.08 0.25
CA ASN A 199 -32.13 11.97 1.28
C ASN A 199 -31.50 11.75 2.66
#